data_AF-A0A8J6E926-F1
#
_entry.id   AF-A0A8J6E926-F1
#
_cell.length_a   1.000
_cell.length_b   1.000
_cell.length_c   1.000
_cell.angle_alpha   90.00
_cell.angle_beta   90.00
_cell.angle_gamma   90.00
#
_symmetry.space_group_name_H-M   'P 1'
#
loop_
_entity.id
_entity.type
_entity.pdbx_description
1 polymer ?
#
loop_
_entity_poly.entity_id
_entity_poly.type
_entity_poly.pdbx_seq_one_letter_code
_entity_poly.pdbx_strand_id
1 'polypeptide(L)'
;MKKADEKKADLDASRTLVEALLRFTVKRFSETSLSDAAKEASAELGIAIKEIEKSALDVAHRDLAKTVFVKREKGSDESTPYTPTGKQAVSKLKTELGRYRRLSTAIEKLEGSVTERESLKTVALGTSRLNYLDPRITVAWCRREGFPITKVFNKTLLTKFPWVLDVPAEWRFRPEE
;
A
#
# COMPACT_ATOMS: atom_id res chain seq x y z
N MET A 1 -33.63 11.11 -54.57
CA MET A 1 -33.95 10.36 -53.33
C MET A 1 -32.96 9.26 -53.01
N LYS A 2 -32.58 8.36 -53.93
CA LYS A 2 -31.67 7.22 -53.68
C LYS A 2 -30.32 7.53 -52.98
N LYS A 3 -29.62 8.60 -53.37
CA LYS A 3 -28.31 8.96 -52.78
C LYS A 3 -28.34 9.41 -51.31
N ALA A 4 -29.50 9.86 -50.81
CA ALA A 4 -29.64 10.30 -49.41
C ALA A 4 -29.85 9.11 -48.48
N ASP A 5 -30.61 8.11 -48.93
CA ASP A 5 -30.85 6.88 -48.19
C ASP A 5 -29.58 6.02 -48.08
N GLU A 6 -28.77 5.99 -49.15
CA GLU A 6 -27.47 5.30 -49.19
C GLU A 6 -26.47 5.90 -48.18
N LYS A 7 -26.35 7.24 -48.13
CA LYS A 7 -25.51 7.92 -47.14
C LYS A 7 -26.02 7.73 -45.70
N LYS A 8 -27.33 7.63 -45.52
CA LYS A 8 -27.93 7.38 -44.20
C LYS A 8 -27.64 5.96 -43.72
N ALA A 9 -27.70 4.97 -44.61
CA ALA A 9 -27.32 3.60 -44.31
C ALA A 9 -25.82 3.47 -43.97
N ASP A 10 -24.95 4.18 -44.69
CA ASP A 10 -23.51 4.19 -44.46
C ASP A 10 -23.14 4.85 -43.11
N LEU A 11 -23.88 5.90 -42.73
CA LEU A 11 -23.76 6.55 -41.42
C LEU A 11 -24.25 5.64 -40.28
N ASP A 12 -25.30 4.85 -40.51
CA ASP A 12 -25.86 3.93 -39.51
C ASP A 12 -24.96 2.69 -39.31
N ALA A 13 -24.36 2.19 -40.40
CA ALA A 13 -23.33 1.16 -40.36
C ALA A 13 -22.09 1.67 -39.59
N SER A 14 -21.67 2.90 -39.85
CA SER A 14 -20.56 3.54 -39.12
C SER A 14 -20.86 3.71 -37.62
N ARG A 15 -22.09 4.11 -37.27
CA ARG A 15 -22.54 4.20 -35.87
C ARG A 15 -22.51 2.85 -35.17
N THR A 16 -22.99 1.82 -35.85
CA THR A 16 -23.00 0.44 -35.33
C THR A 16 -21.58 -0.07 -35.06
N LEU A 17 -20.63 0.22 -35.96
CA LEU A 17 -19.22 -0.13 -35.77
C LEU A 17 -18.58 0.64 -34.61
N VAL A 18 -18.87 1.94 -34.47
CA VAL A 18 -18.38 2.75 -33.35
C VAL A 18 -18.94 2.24 -32.02
N GLU A 19 -20.22 1.90 -31.94
CA GLU A 19 -20.81 1.31 -30.74
C GLU A 19 -20.26 -0.08 -30.43
N ALA A 20 -20.00 -0.91 -31.44
CA ALA A 20 -19.41 -2.23 -31.26
C ALA A 20 -17.96 -2.12 -30.75
N LEU A 21 -17.17 -1.20 -31.29
CA LEU A 21 -15.83 -0.90 -30.81
C LEU A 21 -15.87 -0.34 -29.39
N LEU A 22 -16.76 0.60 -29.07
CA LEU A 22 -16.90 1.15 -27.73
C LEU A 22 -17.30 0.05 -26.72
N ARG A 23 -18.25 -0.82 -27.07
CA ARG A 23 -18.63 -1.98 -26.25
C ARG A 23 -17.48 -2.96 -26.08
N PHE A 24 -16.69 -3.21 -27.14
CA PHE A 24 -15.51 -4.07 -27.07
C PHE A 24 -14.43 -3.46 -26.15
N THR A 25 -14.17 -2.16 -26.27
CA THR A 25 -13.21 -1.45 -25.42
C THR A 25 -13.68 -1.41 -23.97
N VAL A 26 -14.95 -1.11 -23.70
CA VAL A 26 -15.54 -1.12 -22.35
C VAL A 26 -15.54 -2.53 -21.76
N LYS A 27 -15.88 -3.56 -22.55
CA LYS A 27 -15.84 -4.95 -22.10
C LYS A 27 -14.43 -5.39 -21.75
N ARG A 28 -13.44 -5.07 -22.61
CA ARG A 28 -12.02 -5.29 -22.35
C ARG A 28 -11.55 -4.56 -21.08
N PHE A 29 -12.01 -3.32 -20.86
CA PHE A 29 -11.71 -2.54 -19.67
C PHE A 29 -12.41 -3.06 -18.39
N SER A 30 -13.57 -3.71 -18.52
CA SER A 30 -14.29 -4.34 -17.40
C SER A 30 -13.71 -5.70 -17.00
N GLU A 31 -13.14 -6.44 -17.97
CA GLU A 31 -12.47 -7.72 -17.74
C GLU A 31 -11.07 -7.54 -17.15
N THR A 32 -10.35 -6.50 -17.58
CA THR A 32 -9.16 -6.03 -16.87
C THR A 32 -9.60 -5.08 -15.77
N SER A 33 -10.13 -5.62 -14.68
CA SER A 33 -10.26 -4.80 -13.48
C SER A 33 -8.87 -4.22 -13.18
N LEU A 34 -8.76 -2.90 -13.18
CA LEU A 34 -7.53 -2.18 -12.81
C LEU A 34 -7.01 -2.65 -11.45
N SER A 35 -7.86 -3.25 -10.60
CA SER A 35 -7.45 -3.91 -9.36
C SER A 35 -6.76 -5.24 -9.59
N ASP A 36 -7.19 -6.10 -10.52
CA ASP A 36 -6.58 -7.43 -10.70
C ASP A 36 -5.24 -7.33 -11.41
N ALA A 37 -5.14 -6.48 -12.45
CA ALA A 37 -3.86 -6.17 -13.08
C ALA A 37 -2.90 -5.43 -12.12
N ALA A 38 -3.40 -4.57 -11.23
CA ALA A 38 -2.58 -3.94 -10.19
C ALA A 38 -2.17 -4.90 -9.07
N LYS A 39 -3.04 -5.87 -8.71
CA LYS A 39 -2.74 -6.93 -7.75
C LYS A 39 -1.69 -7.89 -8.30
N GLU A 40 -1.81 -8.27 -9.57
CA GLU A 40 -0.85 -9.12 -10.25
C GLU A 40 0.50 -8.41 -10.44
N ALA A 41 0.49 -7.14 -10.87
CA ALA A 41 1.70 -6.32 -10.91
C ALA A 41 2.35 -6.13 -9.52
N SER A 42 1.55 -5.98 -8.47
CA SER A 42 2.05 -5.90 -7.08
C SER A 42 2.63 -7.23 -6.59
N ALA A 43 2.04 -8.35 -7.00
CA ALA A 43 2.55 -9.68 -6.68
C ALA A 43 3.88 -9.96 -7.40
N GLU A 44 3.98 -9.60 -8.68
CA GLU A 44 5.22 -9.69 -9.47
C GLU A 44 6.33 -8.80 -8.88
N LEU A 45 6.01 -7.57 -8.47
CA LEU A 45 6.94 -6.68 -7.76
C LEU A 45 7.40 -7.29 -6.43
N GLY A 46 6.49 -7.91 -5.67
CA GLY A 46 6.81 -8.59 -4.42
C GLY A 46 7.73 -9.79 -4.60
N ILE A 47 7.54 -10.58 -5.67
CA ILE A 47 8.42 -11.69 -6.03
C ILE A 47 9.81 -11.16 -6.42
N ALA A 48 9.87 -10.12 -7.26
CA ALA A 48 11.12 -9.49 -7.67
C ALA A 48 11.90 -8.91 -6.48
N ILE A 49 11.21 -8.29 -5.50
CA ILE A 49 11.85 -7.77 -4.28
C ILE A 49 12.44 -8.91 -3.45
N LYS A 50 11.72 -10.04 -3.28
CA LYS A 50 12.23 -11.22 -2.58
C LYS A 50 13.43 -11.86 -3.29
N GLU A 51 13.43 -11.89 -4.62
CA GLU A 51 14.56 -12.38 -5.43
C GLU A 51 15.82 -11.49 -5.26
N ILE A 52 15.63 -10.17 -5.25
CA ILE A 52 16.69 -9.19 -4.98
C ILE A 52 17.21 -9.33 -3.54
N GLU A 53 16.33 -9.57 -2.57
CA GLU A 53 16.73 -9.81 -1.17
C GLU A 53 17.56 -11.09 -1.02
N LYS A 54 17.14 -12.20 -1.65
CA LYS A 54 17.87 -13.47 -1.65
C LYS A 54 19.23 -13.35 -2.32
N SER A 55 19.31 -12.67 -3.48
CA SER A 55 20.57 -12.44 -4.18
C SER A 55 21.51 -11.48 -3.44
N ALA A 56 20.98 -10.45 -2.76
CA ALA A 56 21.77 -9.57 -1.89
C ALA A 56 22.34 -10.33 -0.67
N LEU A 57 21.57 -11.27 -0.11
CA LEU A 57 22.02 -12.15 0.96
C LEU A 57 23.14 -13.09 0.48
N ASP A 58 23.01 -13.68 -0.72
CA ASP A 58 24.02 -14.56 -1.32
C ASP A 58 25.34 -13.81 -1.64
N VAL A 59 25.26 -12.56 -2.10
CA VAL A 59 26.45 -11.72 -2.31
C VAL A 59 27.14 -11.40 -0.98
N ALA A 60 26.38 -11.10 0.07
CA ALA A 60 26.92 -10.88 1.42
C ALA A 60 27.59 -12.15 1.99
N HIS A 61 27.00 -13.32 1.77
CA HIS A 61 27.61 -14.61 2.16
C HIS A 61 28.88 -14.91 1.36
N ARG A 62 28.93 -14.56 0.07
CA ARG A 62 30.13 -14.74 -0.79
C ARG A 62 31.27 -13.82 -0.38
N ASP A 63 30.99 -12.57 -0.01
CA ASP A 63 32.00 -11.62 0.44
C ASP A 63 32.51 -11.94 1.86
N LEU A 64 31.67 -12.51 2.73
CA LEU A 64 32.11 -13.05 4.01
C LEU A 64 32.99 -14.30 3.83
N ALA A 65 32.64 -15.19 2.88
CA ALA A 65 33.47 -16.35 2.56
C ALA A 65 34.84 -15.94 2.00
N LYS A 66 34.90 -14.96 1.09
CA LYS A 66 36.17 -14.46 0.54
C LYS A 66 37.07 -13.81 1.60
N THR A 67 36.51 -13.18 2.63
CA THR A 67 37.31 -12.57 3.71
C THR A 67 37.81 -13.60 4.74
N VAL A 68 37.11 -14.72 4.92
CA VAL A 68 37.52 -15.80 5.84
C VAL A 68 38.51 -16.79 5.20
N PHE A 69 38.49 -16.98 3.87
CA PHE A 69 39.35 -17.95 3.17
C PHE A 69 40.74 -17.44 2.70
N VAL A 70 41.10 -16.15 2.88
CA VAL A 70 42.39 -15.59 2.40
C VAL A 70 43.54 -15.70 3.42
N LYS A 71 43.47 -16.57 4.43
CA LYS A 71 44.60 -16.77 5.36
C LYS A 71 45.10 -18.21 5.37
N ARG A 72 45.72 -18.64 4.26
CA ARG A 72 46.84 -19.60 4.32
C ARG A 72 47.77 -19.46 3.10
N GLU A 73 49.06 -19.30 3.43
CA GLU A 73 50.28 -19.43 2.59
C GLU A 73 50.96 -18.16 2.05
N LYS A 74 51.99 -17.77 2.85
CA LYS A 74 53.39 -17.45 2.51
C LYS A 74 53.72 -16.63 1.25
N GLY A 75 54.44 -15.53 1.51
CA GLY A 75 55.71 -15.23 0.83
C GLY A 75 55.66 -14.20 -0.30
N SER A 76 56.28 -13.05 -0.01
CA SER A 76 56.97 -12.10 -0.90
C SER A 76 56.26 -11.49 -2.12
N ASP A 77 56.21 -10.15 -2.06
CA ASP A 77 56.50 -9.15 -3.10
C ASP A 77 55.35 -8.33 -3.71
N GLU A 78 55.61 -7.01 -3.69
CA GLU A 78 55.07 -5.86 -4.41
C GLU A 78 53.56 -5.63 -4.65
N SER A 79 53.17 -4.35 -4.67
CA SER A 79 51.83 -3.76 -4.88
C SER A 79 50.92 -3.79 -3.66
N THR A 80 50.94 -2.70 -2.87
CA THR A 80 49.96 -2.44 -1.82
C THR A 80 48.54 -2.46 -2.39
N PRO A 81 47.70 -3.45 -2.07
CA PRO A 81 46.31 -3.44 -2.48
C PRO A 81 45.59 -2.42 -1.59
N TYR A 82 44.96 -1.41 -2.17
CA TYR A 82 43.95 -0.63 -1.47
C TYR A 82 42.78 -1.57 -1.14
N THR A 83 42.87 -2.26 -0.01
CA THR A 83 41.75 -2.97 0.58
C THR A 83 40.86 -1.93 1.24
N PRO A 84 39.60 -1.74 0.81
CA PRO A 84 38.65 -1.00 1.64
C PRO A 84 38.50 -1.81 2.93
N THR A 85 39.14 -1.32 3.99
CA THR A 85 39.15 -1.91 5.33
C THR A 85 37.74 -2.46 5.63
N GLY A 86 37.58 -3.75 5.95
CA GLY A 86 36.27 -4.39 6.11
C GLY A 86 35.26 -3.64 6.98
N LYS A 87 35.73 -2.74 7.86
CA LYS A 87 34.94 -1.75 8.60
C LYS A 87 34.08 -0.83 7.71
N GLN A 88 34.60 -0.39 6.56
CA GLN A 88 33.89 0.48 5.60
C GLN A 88 32.83 -0.26 4.79
N ALA A 89 33.06 -1.55 4.47
CA ALA A 89 32.07 -2.40 3.82
C ALA A 89 30.90 -2.71 4.77
N VAL A 90 31.22 -3.05 6.03
CA VAL A 90 30.23 -3.30 7.08
C VAL A 90 29.40 -2.04 7.40
N SER A 91 30.01 -0.84 7.38
CA SER A 91 29.26 0.40 7.60
C SER A 91 28.27 0.73 6.46
N LYS A 92 28.64 0.43 5.20
CA LYS A 92 27.74 0.57 4.05
C LYS A 92 26.58 -0.42 4.13
N LEU A 93 26.87 -1.69 4.39
CA LEU A 93 25.84 -2.74 4.57
C LEU A 93 24.86 -2.41 5.69
N LYS A 94 25.35 -1.89 6.83
CA LYS A 94 24.49 -1.44 7.93
C LYS A 94 23.55 -0.29 7.53
N THR A 95 24.04 0.61 6.67
CA THR A 95 23.24 1.73 6.16
C THR A 95 22.16 1.25 5.20
N GLU A 96 22.52 0.36 4.27
CA GLU A 96 21.56 -0.23 3.33
C GLU A 96 20.51 -1.10 4.04
N LEU A 97 20.92 -1.89 5.05
CA LEU A 97 19.98 -2.64 5.89
C LEU A 97 18.99 -1.72 6.62
N GLY A 98 19.46 -0.56 7.08
CA GLY A 98 18.60 0.47 7.68
C GLY A 98 17.59 1.05 6.68
N ARG A 99 17.97 1.23 5.41
CA ARG A 99 17.06 1.67 4.34
C ARG A 99 16.06 0.58 3.97
N TYR A 100 16.52 -0.66 3.84
CA TYR A 100 15.67 -1.81 3.56
C TYR A 100 14.56 -1.95 4.61
N ARG A 101 14.91 -1.87 5.91
CA ARG A 101 13.92 -1.90 7.00
C ARG A 101 12.86 -0.81 6.87
N ARG A 102 13.26 0.43 6.54
CA ARG A 102 12.33 1.55 6.35
C ARG A 102 11.40 1.32 5.17
N LEU A 103 11.93 0.80 4.07
CA LEU A 103 11.15 0.47 2.87
C LEU A 103 10.17 -0.67 3.13
N SER A 104 10.61 -1.73 3.79
CA SER A 104 9.76 -2.86 4.19
C SER A 104 8.58 -2.39 5.06
N THR A 105 8.83 -1.60 6.11
CA THR A 105 7.73 -1.05 6.93
C THR A 105 6.79 -0.13 6.14
N ALA A 106 7.32 0.62 5.16
CA ALA A 106 6.48 1.47 4.32
C ALA A 106 5.58 0.65 3.38
N ILE A 107 6.08 -0.46 2.85
CA ILE A 107 5.32 -1.39 2.01
C ILE A 107 4.20 -2.03 2.83
N GLU A 108 4.50 -2.58 4.00
CA GLU A 108 3.49 -3.19 4.89
C GLU A 108 2.34 -2.22 5.21
N LYS A 109 2.67 -0.95 5.48
CA LYS A 109 1.67 0.09 5.73
C LYS A 109 0.81 0.38 4.49
N LEU A 110 1.42 0.41 3.31
CA LEU A 110 0.70 0.65 2.05
C LEU A 110 -0.22 -0.53 1.71
N GLU A 111 0.25 -1.77 1.86
CA GLU A 111 -0.54 -2.98 1.65
C GLU A 111 -1.77 -2.98 2.56
N GLY A 112 -1.59 -2.73 3.87
CA GLY A 112 -2.71 -2.63 4.81
C GLY A 112 -3.72 -1.54 4.41
N SER A 113 -3.24 -0.38 3.94
CA SER A 113 -4.11 0.71 3.49
C SER A 113 -4.90 0.38 2.22
N VAL A 114 -4.35 -0.45 1.33
CA VAL A 114 -5.02 -0.92 0.11
C VAL A 114 -6.10 -1.92 0.49
N THR A 115 -5.77 -2.93 1.29
CA THR A 115 -6.74 -3.93 1.75
C THR A 115 -7.91 -3.28 2.50
N GLU A 116 -7.62 -2.31 3.38
CA GLU A 116 -8.65 -1.56 4.09
C GLU A 116 -9.57 -0.83 3.10
N ARG A 117 -9.01 -0.11 2.12
CA ARG A 117 -9.80 0.60 1.11
C ARG A 117 -10.65 -0.33 0.25
N GLU A 118 -10.13 -1.51 -0.11
CA GLU A 118 -10.91 -2.50 -0.87
C GLU A 118 -12.08 -3.06 -0.07
N SER A 119 -11.85 -3.39 1.21
CA SER A 119 -12.91 -3.89 2.10
C SER A 119 -14.02 -2.85 2.35
N LEU A 120 -13.66 -1.57 2.37
CA LEU A 120 -14.58 -0.46 2.62
C LEU A 120 -15.26 0.07 1.35
N LYS A 121 -14.94 -0.45 0.16
CA LYS A 121 -15.43 0.08 -1.12
C LYS A 121 -16.95 0.04 -1.26
N THR A 122 -17.60 -0.93 -0.64
CA THR A 122 -19.06 -1.13 -0.72
C THR A 122 -19.83 -0.53 0.46
N VAL A 123 -19.15 0.00 1.48
CA VAL A 123 -19.76 0.43 2.75
C VAL A 123 -19.52 1.92 3.01
N ALA A 124 -20.60 2.71 3.03
CA ALA A 124 -20.54 4.13 3.34
C ALA A 124 -20.52 4.37 4.87
N LEU A 125 -19.34 4.32 5.49
CA LEU A 125 -19.16 4.54 6.94
C LEU A 125 -19.48 5.98 7.41
N GLY A 126 -19.50 6.96 6.51
CA GLY A 126 -19.72 8.35 6.86
C GLY A 126 -21.15 8.63 7.36
N THR A 127 -22.16 8.01 6.74
CA THR A 127 -23.57 8.25 7.07
C THR A 127 -23.97 7.61 8.39
N SER A 128 -23.56 6.36 8.61
CA SER A 128 -23.79 5.62 9.86
C SER A 128 -23.17 6.36 11.05
N ARG A 129 -21.91 6.78 10.92
CA ARG A 129 -21.18 7.50 11.98
C ARG A 129 -21.76 8.87 12.32
N LEU A 130 -22.32 9.57 11.34
CA LEU A 130 -22.85 10.92 11.55
C LEU A 130 -24.25 10.94 12.16
N ASN A 131 -25.10 9.96 11.80
CA ASN A 131 -26.54 10.06 12.02
C ASN A 131 -27.11 8.97 12.93
N TYR A 132 -26.44 7.81 13.04
CA TYR A 132 -27.03 6.63 13.67
C TYR A 132 -26.22 6.08 14.85
N LEU A 133 -24.98 6.53 15.02
CA LEU A 133 -24.14 6.20 16.16
C LEU A 133 -24.15 7.34 17.18
N ASP A 134 -24.39 7.02 18.46
CA ASP A 134 -24.25 7.99 19.55
C ASP A 134 -22.75 8.28 19.74
N PRO A 135 -22.28 9.51 19.48
CA PRO A 135 -20.87 9.86 19.55
C PRO A 135 -20.26 9.68 20.96
N ARG A 136 -21.09 9.63 22.02
CA ARG A 136 -20.65 9.37 23.41
C ARG A 136 -20.12 7.96 23.58
N ILE A 137 -20.66 6.97 22.85
CA ILE A 137 -20.16 5.59 22.86
C ILE A 137 -18.68 5.59 22.47
N THR A 138 -18.39 6.24 21.35
CA THR A 138 -17.03 6.30 20.80
C THR A 138 -16.10 7.13 21.68
N VAL A 139 -16.57 8.23 22.27
CA VAL A 139 -15.71 9.06 23.15
C VAL A 139 -15.45 8.39 24.50
N ALA A 140 -16.43 7.73 25.11
CA ALA A 140 -16.21 6.95 26.32
C ALA A 140 -15.18 5.83 26.07
N TRP A 141 -15.27 5.15 24.91
CA TRP A 141 -14.27 4.17 24.48
C TRP A 141 -12.87 4.80 24.30
N CYS A 142 -12.78 5.94 23.59
CA CYS A 142 -11.50 6.63 23.40
C CYS A 142 -10.85 7.01 24.73
N ARG A 143 -11.64 7.47 25.71
CA ARG A 143 -11.13 7.84 27.04
C ARG A 143 -10.66 6.63 27.83
N ARG A 144 -11.40 5.51 27.77
CA ARG A 144 -11.01 4.26 28.44
C ARG A 144 -9.70 3.68 27.91
N GLU A 145 -9.52 3.67 26.59
CA GLU A 145 -8.33 3.12 25.94
C GLU A 145 -7.18 4.14 25.79
N GLY A 146 -7.38 5.39 26.23
CA GLY A 146 -6.40 6.47 26.08
C GLY A 146 -6.16 6.90 24.62
N PHE A 147 -7.10 6.65 23.71
CA PHE A 147 -6.98 6.99 22.30
C PHE A 147 -7.33 8.48 22.04
N PRO A 148 -6.55 9.22 21.24
CA PRO A 148 -6.85 10.62 20.94
C PRO A 148 -8.16 10.80 20.17
N ILE A 149 -9.11 11.54 20.75
CA ILE A 149 -10.44 11.81 20.16
C ILE A 149 -10.32 12.49 18.78
N THR A 150 -9.29 13.33 18.58
CA THR A 150 -9.02 14.05 17.33
C THR A 150 -8.70 13.14 16.15
N LYS A 151 -8.35 11.87 16.39
CA LYS A 151 -8.10 10.87 15.35
C LYS A 151 -9.39 10.20 14.88
N VAL A 152 -10.42 10.15 15.72
CA VAL A 152 -11.70 9.50 15.41
C VAL A 152 -12.73 10.50 14.89
N PHE A 153 -12.83 11.66 15.53
CA PHE A 153 -13.71 12.75 15.12
C PHE A 153 -12.88 13.88 14.51
N ASN A 154 -13.24 14.30 13.30
CA ASN A 154 -12.66 15.50 12.70
C ASN A 154 -13.17 16.77 13.42
N LYS A 155 -12.52 17.91 13.17
CA LYS A 155 -12.89 19.19 13.80
C LYS A 155 -14.37 19.55 13.57
N THR A 156 -14.88 19.35 12.36
CA THR A 156 -16.28 19.64 12.00
C THR A 156 -17.28 18.82 12.81
N LEU A 157 -17.01 17.53 13.04
CA LEU A 157 -17.86 16.65 13.85
C LEU A 157 -17.82 17.03 15.32
N LEU A 158 -16.67 17.45 15.84
CA LEU A 158 -16.55 17.95 17.21
C LEU A 158 -17.35 19.23 17.42
N THR A 159 -17.34 20.15 16.46
CA THR A 159 -18.20 21.36 16.50
C THR A 159 -19.68 21.01 16.45
N LYS A 160 -20.07 19.96 15.72
CA LYS A 160 -21.47 19.49 15.65
C LYS A 160 -21.94 18.89 16.98
N PHE A 161 -21.05 18.25 17.72
CA PHE A 161 -21.36 17.54 18.96
C PHE A 161 -20.52 18.03 20.16
N PRO A 162 -20.68 19.30 20.58
CA PRO A 162 -19.84 19.89 21.64
C PRO A 162 -20.02 19.18 22.99
N TRP A 163 -21.24 18.70 23.27
CA TRP A 163 -21.62 17.98 24.48
C TRP A 163 -20.91 16.63 24.66
N VAL A 164 -20.26 16.11 23.62
CA VAL A 164 -19.53 14.84 23.69
C VAL A 164 -18.18 15.00 24.41
N LEU A 165 -17.65 16.23 24.48
CA LEU A 165 -16.38 16.50 25.13
C LEU A 165 -16.41 16.34 26.65
N ASP A 166 -17.59 16.32 27.27
CA ASP A 166 -17.72 16.21 28.73
C ASP A 166 -18.08 14.78 29.21
N VAL A 167 -18.08 13.81 28.29
CA VAL A 167 -18.54 12.44 28.56
C VAL A 167 -17.50 11.65 29.38
N PRO A 168 -17.87 11.05 30.54
CA PRO A 168 -16.94 10.25 31.33
C PRO A 168 -16.59 8.92 30.65
N ALA A 169 -15.46 8.30 31.03
CA ALA A 169 -14.97 7.05 30.41
C ALA A 169 -15.89 5.84 30.74
N GLU A 170 -16.59 5.93 31.88
CA GLU A 170 -17.50 4.95 32.44
C GLU A 170 -18.87 5.01 31.78
N TRP A 171 -19.13 6.00 30.93
CA TRP A 171 -20.40 6.16 30.26
C TRP A 171 -20.76 4.91 29.45
N ARG A 172 -22.02 4.48 29.54
CA ARG A 172 -22.59 3.34 28.83
C ARG A 172 -23.93 3.75 28.23
N PHE A 173 -24.17 3.33 27.00
CA PHE A 173 -25.43 3.61 26.31
C PHE A 173 -26.61 2.88 26.94
N ARG A 174 -26.38 1.64 27.40
CA ARG A 174 -27.32 0.88 28.22
C ARG A 174 -26.61 0.51 29.53
N PRO A 175 -27.00 1.08 30.67
CA PRO A 175 -26.60 0.56 31.98
C PRO A 175 -27.15 -0.88 32.12
N GLU A 176 -26.39 -1.78 32.72
CA GLU A 176 -26.90 -3.11 33.11
C GLU A 176 -28.08 -2.92 34.08
N GLU A 177 -29.18 -3.63 33.85
CA GLU A 177 -30.30 -3.77 34.80
C GLU A 177 -29.89 -4.64 35.99
#